data_AF-A0A8T6WZ50-F1
#
_entry.id   AF-A0A8T6WZ50-F1
#
_cell.length_a   1.000
_cell.length_b   1.000
_cell.length_c   1.000
_cell.angle_alpha   90.00
_cell.angle_beta   90.00
_cell.angle_gamma   90.00
#
_symmetry.space_group_name_H-M   'P 1'
#
loop_
_entity.id
_entity.type
_entity.pdbx_description
1 polymer ?
#
loop_
_entity_poly.entity_id
_entity_poly.type
_entity_poly.pdbx_seq_one_letter_code
_entity_poly.pdbx_strand_id
1 'polypeptide(L)' 'MRLYEHEGKAIFKKYGIPVPDSYLLKGVADLTEVPDDFFPAIAKAQVLVGGRGKAGGIVKVGDRAEAQREVERLMGMRIR' A
#
# COMPACT_ATOMS: atom_id res chain seq x y z
N MET A 1 15.24 -4.16 15.26
CA MET A 1 14.21 -4.84 14.44
C MET A 1 13.58 -3.82 13.51
N ARG A 2 13.34 -4.15 12.25
CA ARG A 2 12.59 -3.30 11.30
C ARG A 2 11.25 -3.97 11.00
N LEU A 3 10.19 -3.17 10.89
CA LEU A 3 8.85 -3.61 10.53
C LEU A 3 8.44 -2.95 9.22
N TYR A 4 7.62 -3.63 8.43
CA TYR A 4 6.88 -3.02 7.34
C TYR A 4 5.80 -2.07 7.89
N GLU A 5 5.36 -1.12 7.07
CA GLU A 5 4.34 -0.14 7.47
C GLU A 5 3.04 -0.82 7.91
N HIS A 6 2.60 -1.87 7.18
CA HIS A 6 1.37 -2.59 7.53
C HIS A 6 1.47 -3.35 8.87
N GLU A 7 2.65 -3.90 9.21
CA GLU A 7 2.88 -4.58 10.50
C GLU A 7 2.82 -3.58 11.67
N GLY A 8 3.46 -2.42 11.50
CA GLY A 8 3.39 -1.33 12.47
C GLY A 8 1.94 -0.85 12.68
N LYS A 9 1.17 -0.70 11.59
CA LYS A 9 -0.25 -0.37 11.68
C LYS A 9 -1.07 -1.44 12.40
N ALA A 10 -0.81 -2.72 12.17
CA ALA A 10 -1.50 -3.82 12.85
C ALA A 10 -1.24 -3.79 14.36
N ILE A 11 -0.01 -3.49 14.78
CA ILE A 11 0.34 -3.29 16.19
C ILE A 11 -0.40 -2.08 16.75
N PHE A 12 -0.37 -0.93 16.08
CA PHE A 12 -1.09 0.27 16.53
C PHE A 12 -2.59 0.02 16.73
N LYS A 13 -3.23 -0.63 15.75
CA LYS A 13 -4.65 -1.01 15.84
C LYS A 13 -4.93 -1.94 17.02
N LYS A 14 -4.05 -2.92 17.28
CA LYS A 14 -4.17 -3.83 18.44
C LYS A 14 -4.17 -3.09 19.78
N TYR A 15 -3.46 -1.96 19.88
CA TYR A 15 -3.38 -1.14 21.09
C TYR A 15 -4.33 0.07 21.06
N GLY A 16 -5.30 0.12 20.14
CA GLY A 16 -6.29 1.20 20.07
C GLY A 16 -5.75 2.53 19.55
N ILE A 17 -4.54 2.55 18.96
CA ILE A 17 -4.00 3.74 18.30
C ILE A 17 -4.62 3.83 16.90
N PRO A 18 -5.30 4.93 16.54
CA PRO A 18 -5.97 5.05 15.26
C PRO A 18 -4.97 5.07 14.11
N VAL A 19 -5.29 4.33 13.06
CA VAL A 19 -4.53 4.27 11.80
C VAL A 19 -5.50 4.34 10.63
N PRO A 20 -5.10 4.91 9.47
CA PRO A 20 -5.95 4.87 8.28
C PRO A 20 -6.17 3.43 7.83
N ASP A 21 -7.41 3.12 7.45
CA ASP A 21 -7.77 1.84 6.85
C ASP A 21 -6.90 1.55 5.63
N SER A 22 -6.59 0.27 5.44
CA SER A 22 -5.73 -0.18 4.35
C SER A 22 -5.84 -1.67 4.14
N TYR A 23 -5.65 -2.09 2.90
CA TYR A 23 -5.53 -3.48 2.48
C TYR A 23 -4.06 -3.80 2.17
N LEU A 24 -3.59 -4.97 2.60
CA LEU A 24 -2.29 -5.49 2.20
C LEU A 24 -2.47 -6.29 0.93
N LEU A 25 -1.84 -5.84 -0.15
CA LEU A 25 -1.82 -6.56 -1.43
C LEU A 25 -0.47 -7.29 -1.55
N LYS A 26 -0.51 -8.60 -1.77
CA LYS A 26 0.63 -9.45 -2.16
C LYS A 26 0.74 -9.58 -3.67
N GLY A 27 -0.34 -9.30 -4.38
CA GLY A 27 -0.39 -9.23 -5.83
C GLY A 27 -1.55 -8.38 -6.32
N VAL A 28 -1.62 -8.23 -7.64
CA VAL A 28 -2.67 -7.45 -8.33
C VAL A 28 -4.04 -8.11 -8.17
N ALA A 29 -4.06 -9.44 -8.12
CA ALA A 29 -5.28 -10.23 -7.92
C ALA A 29 -6.00 -9.87 -6.61
N ASP A 30 -5.27 -9.48 -5.57
CA ASP A 30 -5.84 -9.12 -4.26
C ASP A 30 -6.67 -7.83 -4.32
N LEU A 31 -6.59 -7.05 -5.40
CA LEU A 31 -7.43 -5.87 -5.56
C LEU A 31 -8.93 -6.19 -5.55
N THR A 32 -9.33 -7.43 -5.88
CA THR A 32 -10.73 -7.85 -5.80
C THR A 32 -11.30 -7.74 -4.38
N GLU A 33 -10.45 -7.73 -3.36
CA GLU A 33 -10.85 -7.57 -1.94
C GLU A 33 -11.06 -6.10 -1.55
N VAL A 34 -10.57 -5.14 -2.36
CA VAL A 34 -10.72 -3.70 -2.10
C VAL A 34 -12.03 -3.24 -2.72
N PRO A 35 -12.99 -2.65 -1.99
CA PRO A 35 -14.25 -2.17 -2.55
C PRO A 35 -14.05 -0.86 -3.34
N ASP A 36 -14.95 -0.58 -4.30
CA ASP A 36 -14.82 0.60 -5.19
C ASP A 36 -14.94 1.94 -4.44
N ASP A 37 -15.66 1.97 -3.32
CA ASP A 37 -15.83 3.15 -2.47
C ASP A 37 -14.60 3.45 -1.58
N PHE A 38 -13.61 2.56 -1.57
CA PHE A 38 -12.32 2.81 -0.91
C PHE A 38 -11.46 3.83 -1.66
N PHE A 39 -11.78 4.08 -2.93
CA PHE A 39 -11.07 5.05 -3.75
C PHE A 39 -11.66 6.48 -3.57
N PRO A 40 -10.84 7.54 -3.64
CA PRO A 40 -9.42 7.54 -3.97
C PRO A 40 -8.52 7.07 -2.81
N ALA A 41 -7.45 6.34 -3.14
CA ALA A 41 -6.52 5.77 -2.17
C ALA A 41 -5.05 6.06 -2.50
N ILE A 42 -4.14 5.70 -1.57
CA ILE A 42 -2.69 5.76 -1.78
C ILE A 42 -2.13 4.34 -1.84
N ALA A 43 -1.61 3.94 -3.00
CA ALA A 43 -0.85 2.71 -3.14
C ALA A 43 0.60 2.93 -2.67
N LYS A 44 1.10 2.06 -1.79
CA LYS A 44 2.41 2.20 -1.15
C LYS A 44 3.19 0.90 -1.21
N ALA A 45 4.34 0.92 -1.88
CA ALA A 45 5.29 -0.18 -1.84
C ALA A 45 5.72 -0.47 -0.39
N GLN A 46 5.71 -1.75 -0.01
CA GLN A 46 6.14 -2.23 1.29
C GLN A 46 7.61 -2.64 1.22
N VAL A 47 8.50 -1.77 1.71
CA VAL A 47 9.94 -2.02 1.83
C VAL A 47 10.46 -1.46 3.16
N LEU A 48 11.57 -2.01 3.67
CA LEU A 48 12.18 -1.61 4.95
C LEU A 48 13.12 -0.39 4.84
N VAL A 49 13.17 0.26 3.67
CA VAL A 49 14.00 1.43 3.39
C VAL A 49 13.13 2.69 3.25
N GLY A 50 13.71 3.85 3.57
CA GLY A 50 13.10 5.15 3.33
C GLY A 50 13.09 5.54 1.84
N GLY A 51 12.64 6.75 1.51
CA GLY A 51 12.77 7.30 0.15
C GLY A 51 11.74 6.82 -0.88
N ARG A 52 10.79 5.96 -0.50
CA ARG A 52 9.73 5.41 -1.38
C ARG A 52 9.03 6.47 -2.24
N GLY A 53 8.68 7.62 -1.67
CA GLY A 53 8.02 8.70 -2.43
C GLY A 53 8.88 9.24 -3.56
N LYS A 54 10.18 9.48 -3.31
CA LYS A 54 11.13 9.95 -4.33
C LYS A 54 11.39 8.87 -5.39
N ALA A 55 11.34 7.60 -5.00
CA ALA A 55 11.52 6.46 -5.89
C ALA A 55 10.25 6.09 -6.69
N GLY A 56 9.14 6.84 -6.53
CA GLY A 56 7.87 6.52 -7.21
C GLY A 56 7.11 5.32 -6.63
N GLY A 57 7.46 4.91 -5.41
CA GLY A 57 6.85 3.82 -4.65
C GLY A 57 5.64 4.22 -3.79
N ILE A 58 5.19 5.48 -3.89
CA ILE A 58 3.97 6.00 -3.26
C ILE A 58 3.21 6.76 -4.33
N VAL A 59 1.98 6.33 -4.63
CA VAL A 59 1.18 6.89 -5.73
C VAL A 59 -0.29 6.98 -5.34
N LYS A 60 -0.97 8.04 -5.79
CA LYS A 60 -2.42 8.20 -5.64
C LYS A 60 -3.13 7.43 -6.75
N VAL A 61 -4.17 6.71 -6.38
CA VAL A 61 -5.04 5.97 -7.30
C VAL A 61 -6.48 6.43 -7.08
N GLY A 62 -7.13 6.88 -8.14
CA GLY A 62 -8.47 7.45 -8.13
C GLY A 62 -9.59 6.43 -8.24
N ASP A 63 -9.31 5.27 -8.83
CA ASP A 63 -10.25 4.17 -9.01
C ASP A 63 -9.51 2.82 -9.08
N ARG A 64 -10.28 1.73 -9.22
CA ARG A 64 -9.76 0.36 -9.34
C ARG A 64 -8.87 0.17 -10.55
N ALA A 65 -9.17 0.79 -11.68
CA ALA A 65 -8.40 0.61 -12.91
C ALA A 65 -7.02 1.27 -12.80
N GLU A 66 -6.95 2.47 -12.22
CA GLU A 66 -5.70 3.12 -11.83
C GLU A 66 -4.93 2.28 -10.80
N ALA A 67 -5.63 1.75 -9.79
CA ALA A 67 -5.02 0.87 -8.80
C ALA A 67 -4.40 -0.38 -9.41
N GLN A 68 -5.07 -1.04 -10.35
CA GLN A 68 -4.54 -2.21 -11.04
C GLN A 68 -3.22 -1.92 -11.75
N ARG A 69 -3.19 -0.87 -12.58
CA ARG A 69 -1.98 -0.48 -13.32
C ARG A 69 -0.83 -0.11 -12.39
N GLU A 70 -1.11 0.66 -11.34
CA GLU A 70 -0.07 1.09 -10.42
C GLU A 70 0.42 -0.03 -9.51
N VAL A 71 -0.44 -0.95 -9.07
CA VAL A 71 -0.01 -2.13 -8.29
C VAL A 71 0.86 -3.05 -9.15
N GLU A 72 0.51 -3.31 -10.41
CA GLU A 72 1.36 -4.04 -11.36
C GLU A 72 2.75 -3.39 -11.47
N ARG A 73 2.78 -2.07 -11.70
CA ARG A 73 4.02 -1.31 -11.80
C ARG A 73 4.86 -1.41 -10.52
N LEU A 74 4.25 -1.20 -9.34
CA LEU A 74 4.93 -1.23 -8.04
C LEU A 74 5.51 -2.61 -7.71
N MET A 75 4.82 -3.70 -8.05
CA MET A 75 5.29 -5.07 -7.82
C MET A 75 6.53 -5.41 -8.66
N GLY A 76 6.66 -4.82 -9.85
CA GLY A 76 7.84 -4.98 -10.71
C GLY A 76 9.02 -4.06 -10.35
N MET A 77 8.83 -3.11 -9.44
CA MET A 77 9.86 -2.14 -9.09
C MET A 77 10.86 -2.67 -8.07
N ARG A 78 12.11 -2.24 -8.24
CA ARG A 78 13.15 -2.41 -7.22
C ARG A 78 13.46 -1.06 -6.57
N ILE A 79 13.02 -0.88 -5.33
CA ILE A 79 13.34 0.29 -4.52
C ILE A 79 14.57 -0.04 -3.68
N ARG A 80 15.62 0.79 -3.78
CA ARG A 80 16.88 0.66 -3.06
C ARG A 80 17.01 1.75 -2.01
#